data_AF-A0A2U3K7B4-F1
#
_entry.id   AF-A0A2U3K7B4-F1
#
_cell.length_a   1.000
_cell.length_b   1.000
_cell.length_c   1.000
_cell.angle_alpha   90.00
_cell.angle_beta   90.00
_cell.angle_gamma   90.00
#
_symmetry.space_group_name_H-M   'P 1'
#
loop_
_entity.id
_entity.type
_entity.pdbx_description
1 polymer ?
#
loop_
_entity_poly.entity_id
_entity_poly.type
_entity_poly.pdbx_seq_one_letter_code
_entity_poly.pdbx_strand_id
1 'polypeptide(L)'
;MDARDFLAIASEFRNSGKEAERRTSIGRSYYGLFNSVIATLESRGVLFHQTAQDHYTLISYLTKVRHKTARSVGAILKDLRQHRNDADYNMVVVIDSKTTDFVYQKAAKALGEFDSITLVDMQDIAEAIRSMP
;
A
#
# COMPACT_ATOMS: atom_id res chain seq x y z
N MET A 1 13.12 -8.16 7.53
CA MET A 1 12.28 -6.99 7.81
C MET A 1 10.87 -7.37 7.41
N ASP A 2 9.93 -7.25 8.34
CA ASP A 2 8.51 -7.46 8.07
C ASP A 2 7.96 -6.23 7.32
N ALA A 3 7.01 -6.42 6.40
CA ALA A 3 6.39 -5.29 5.70
C ALA A 3 5.75 -4.28 6.67
N ARG A 4 5.27 -4.74 7.83
CA ARG A 4 4.69 -3.90 8.88
C ARG A 4 5.72 -3.01 9.58
N ASP A 5 7.01 -3.36 9.53
CA ASP A 5 8.09 -2.50 10.07
C ASP A 5 8.10 -1.13 9.37
N PHE A 6 7.68 -1.07 8.09
CA PHE A 6 7.54 0.21 7.40
C PHE A 6 6.45 1.10 8.02
N LEU A 7 5.33 0.53 8.48
CA LEU A 7 4.29 1.31 9.15
C LEU A 7 4.72 1.81 10.53
N ALA A 8 5.58 1.07 11.24
CA ALA A 8 6.16 1.55 12.49
C ALA A 8 7.00 2.82 12.27
N ILE A 9 7.88 2.82 11.26
CA ILE A 9 8.67 4.01 10.88
C ILE A 9 7.76 5.15 10.41
N ALA A 10 6.74 4.83 9.61
CA ALA A 10 5.79 5.85 9.16
C ALA A 10 5.05 6.51 10.33
N SER A 11 4.66 5.72 11.33
CA SER A 11 4.02 6.21 12.55
C SER A 11 4.92 7.18 13.32
N GLU A 12 6.21 6.87 13.46
CA GLU A 12 7.19 7.72 14.14
C GLU A 12 7.32 9.09 13.47
N PHE A 13 7.43 9.10 12.15
CA PHE A 13 7.74 10.34 11.41
C PHE A 13 6.52 11.15 10.99
N ARG A 14 5.28 10.64 11.12
CA ARG A 14 4.11 11.30 10.53
C ARG A 14 3.83 12.71 11.07
N ASN A 15 4.20 12.95 12.33
CA ASN A 15 4.03 14.25 13.01
C ASN A 15 5.35 14.99 13.24
N SER A 16 6.41 14.61 12.55
CA SER A 16 7.71 15.27 12.71
C SER A 16 7.64 16.76 12.35
N GLY A 17 8.43 17.58 13.03
CA GLY A 17 8.69 18.97 12.65
C GLY A 17 9.50 19.13 11.36
N LYS A 18 10.21 18.08 10.92
CA LYS A 18 11.04 18.11 9.71
C LYS A 18 10.30 17.52 8.51
N GLU A 19 10.31 18.25 7.39
CA GLU A 19 9.65 17.80 6.16
C GLU A 19 10.25 16.52 5.58
N ALA A 20 11.57 16.34 5.66
CA ALA A 20 12.24 15.14 5.17
C ALA A 20 11.75 13.85 5.88
N GLU A 21 11.49 13.93 7.19
CA GLU A 21 10.94 12.82 7.97
C GLU A 21 9.47 12.58 7.57
N ARG A 22 8.68 13.64 7.37
CA ARG A 22 7.29 13.51 6.89
C ARG A 22 7.19 12.90 5.48
N ARG A 23 8.04 13.33 4.54
CA ARG A 23 8.19 12.70 3.22
C ARG A 23 8.52 11.20 3.35
N THR A 24 9.45 10.87 4.25
CA THR A 24 9.78 9.48 4.58
C THR A 24 8.56 8.72 5.10
N SER A 25 7.75 9.30 5.99
CA SER A 25 6.53 8.69 6.51
C SER A 25 5.53 8.32 5.40
N ILE A 26 5.34 9.21 4.41
CA ILE A 26 4.48 8.92 3.24
C ILE A 26 5.00 7.71 2.46
N GLY A 27 6.29 7.71 2.11
CA GLY A 27 6.88 6.60 1.36
C GLY A 27 6.79 5.28 2.12
N ARG A 28 7.05 5.30 3.44
CA ARG A 28 6.97 4.13 4.31
C ARG A 28 5.53 3.64 4.51
N SER A 29 4.55 4.54 4.54
CA SER A 29 3.12 4.20 4.56
C SER A 29 2.72 3.40 3.31
N TYR A 30 3.15 3.86 2.13
CA TYR A 30 2.92 3.14 0.87
C TYR A 30 3.59 1.75 0.89
N TYR A 31 4.87 1.69 1.22
CA TYR A 31 5.61 0.42 1.21
C TYR A 31 5.08 -0.59 2.22
N GLY A 32 4.62 -0.14 3.39
CA GLY A 32 4.03 -1.03 4.39
C GLY A 32 2.79 -1.75 3.87
N LEU A 33 1.87 -1.03 3.22
CA LEU A 33 0.69 -1.64 2.62
C LEU A 33 1.06 -2.48 1.40
N PHE A 34 1.86 -1.94 0.48
CA PHE A 34 2.24 -2.61 -0.77
C PHE A 34 2.93 -3.95 -0.51
N ASN A 35 3.95 -3.97 0.35
CA ASN A 35 4.73 -5.17 0.63
C ASN A 35 3.92 -6.21 1.44
N SER A 36 2.99 -5.77 2.30
CA SER A 36 2.12 -6.71 3.03
C SER A 36 1.18 -7.44 2.08
N VAL A 37 0.59 -6.70 1.13
CA VAL A 37 -0.34 -7.26 0.16
C VAL A 37 0.38 -8.15 -0.84
N ILE A 38 1.54 -7.73 -1.37
CA ILE A 38 2.28 -8.54 -2.35
C ILE A 38 2.72 -9.87 -1.71
N ALA A 39 3.29 -9.83 -0.50
CA ALA A 39 3.74 -11.04 0.20
C ALA A 39 2.58 -12.02 0.47
N THR A 40 1.39 -11.48 0.80
CA THR A 40 0.19 -12.29 1.04
C THR A 40 -0.30 -12.99 -0.23
N LEU A 41 -0.23 -12.33 -1.38
CA LEU A 41 -0.63 -12.90 -2.66
C LEU A 41 0.44 -13.86 -3.23
N GLU A 42 1.72 -13.54 -3.07
CA GLU A 42 2.84 -14.41 -3.43
C GLU A 42 2.82 -15.72 -2.64
N SER A 43 2.54 -15.66 -1.32
CA SER A 43 2.40 -16.86 -0.50
C SER A 43 1.22 -17.75 -0.92
N ARG A 44 0.35 -17.25 -1.81
CA ARG A 44 -0.78 -17.98 -2.39
C ARG A 44 -0.57 -18.31 -3.85
N GLY A 45 0.62 -18.05 -4.42
CA GLY A 45 0.98 -18.41 -5.79
C GLY A 45 0.62 -17.37 -6.85
N VAL A 46 0.33 -16.12 -6.48
CA VAL A 46 0.33 -15.01 -7.45
C VAL A 46 1.77 -14.58 -7.70
N LEU A 47 2.19 -14.50 -8.96
CA LEU A 47 3.57 -14.20 -9.31
C LEU A 47 3.78 -12.70 -9.54
N PHE A 48 4.80 -12.14 -8.89
CA PHE A 48 5.32 -10.80 -9.14
C PHE A 48 6.83 -10.89 -9.40
N HIS A 49 7.39 -9.90 -10.10
CA HIS A 49 8.80 -9.92 -10.55
C HIS A 49 9.70 -8.96 -9.77
N GLN A 50 9.17 -8.33 -8.71
CA GLN A 50 9.84 -7.30 -7.92
C GLN A 50 10.35 -6.11 -8.76
N THR A 51 9.59 -5.75 -9.80
CA THR A 51 9.88 -4.65 -10.71
C THR A 51 9.03 -3.42 -10.39
N ALA A 52 9.43 -2.26 -10.92
CA ALA A 52 8.61 -1.05 -10.84
C ALA A 52 7.21 -1.23 -11.47
N GLN A 53 7.07 -2.16 -12.42
CA GLN A 53 5.80 -2.50 -13.05
C GLN A 53 4.82 -3.17 -12.06
N ASP A 54 5.32 -3.91 -11.08
CA ASP A 54 4.48 -4.65 -10.13
C ASP A 54 3.63 -3.73 -9.25
N HIS A 55 4.06 -2.47 -9.05
CA HIS A 55 3.24 -1.45 -8.41
C HIS A 55 1.92 -1.24 -9.17
N TYR A 56 1.99 -1.11 -10.49
CA TYR A 56 0.82 -0.91 -11.35
C TYR A 56 0.01 -2.20 -11.49
N THR A 57 0.69 -3.33 -11.66
CA THR A 57 0.08 -4.65 -11.78
C THR A 57 -0.76 -4.99 -10.54
N LEU A 58 -0.20 -4.83 -9.33
CA LEU A 58 -0.92 -5.11 -8.09
C LEU A 58 -2.17 -4.24 -7.94
N ILE A 59 -2.05 -2.93 -8.20
CA ILE A 59 -3.20 -2.01 -8.16
C ILE A 59 -4.27 -2.43 -9.16
N SER A 60 -3.88 -2.79 -10.39
CA SER A 60 -4.77 -3.24 -11.46
C SER A 60 -5.54 -4.51 -11.05
N TYR A 61 -4.84 -5.51 -10.52
CA TYR A 61 -5.43 -6.76 -10.04
C TYR A 61 -6.46 -6.52 -8.94
N LEU A 62 -6.06 -5.83 -7.86
CA LEU A 62 -6.94 -5.57 -6.72
C LEU A 62 -8.18 -4.76 -7.10
N THR A 63 -8.05 -3.79 -8.00
CA THR A 63 -9.19 -2.97 -8.44
C THR A 63 -10.15 -3.71 -9.38
N LYS A 64 -9.70 -4.79 -10.03
CA LYS A 64 -10.51 -5.59 -10.97
C LYS A 64 -11.18 -6.81 -10.33
N VAL A 65 -10.66 -7.35 -9.23
CA VAL A 65 -11.30 -8.49 -8.55
C VAL A 65 -12.69 -8.12 -8.02
N ARG A 66 -13.61 -9.08 -7.97
CA ARG A 66 -15.00 -8.86 -7.51
C ARG A 66 -15.15 -8.87 -5.98
N HIS A 67 -14.08 -8.63 -5.23
CA HIS A 67 -14.12 -8.53 -3.78
C HIS A 67 -14.10 -7.06 -3.33
N LYS A 68 -15.08 -6.64 -2.52
CA LYS A 68 -15.25 -5.22 -2.12
C LYS A 68 -14.02 -4.67 -1.39
N THR A 69 -13.52 -5.39 -0.39
CA THR A 69 -12.37 -4.94 0.42
C THR A 69 -11.09 -4.85 -0.42
N ALA A 70 -10.72 -5.91 -1.14
CA ALA A 70 -9.58 -5.89 -2.07
C ALA A 70 -9.64 -4.71 -3.07
N ARG A 71 -10.80 -4.42 -3.66
CA ARG A 71 -10.96 -3.24 -4.53
C ARG A 71 -10.70 -1.92 -3.82
N SER A 72 -11.22 -1.78 -2.60
CA SER A 72 -10.95 -0.61 -1.75
C SER A 72 -9.46 -0.45 -1.49
N VAL A 73 -8.78 -1.53 -1.09
CA VAL A 73 -7.33 -1.56 -0.85
C VAL A 73 -6.55 -1.20 -2.11
N GLY A 74 -6.93 -1.72 -3.27
CA GLY A 74 -6.32 -1.36 -4.56
C GLY A 74 -6.46 0.12 -4.90
N ALA A 75 -7.63 0.70 -4.66
CA ALA A 75 -7.86 2.14 -4.85
C ALA A 75 -7.03 2.99 -3.87
N ILE A 76 -6.90 2.54 -2.62
CA ILE A 76 -6.05 3.19 -1.61
C ILE A 76 -4.57 3.10 -2.02
N LEU A 77 -4.07 1.95 -2.47
CA LEU A 77 -2.71 1.81 -2.98
C LEU A 77 -2.41 2.75 -4.14
N LYS A 78 -3.37 2.94 -5.05
CA LYS A 78 -3.25 3.91 -6.15
C LYS A 78 -3.04 5.34 -5.64
N ASP A 79 -3.84 5.73 -4.66
CA ASP A 79 -3.77 7.06 -4.04
C ASP A 79 -2.48 7.27 -3.24
N LEU A 80 -2.11 6.29 -2.39
CA LEU A 80 -0.86 6.33 -1.63
C LEU A 80 0.36 6.39 -2.54
N ARG A 81 0.33 5.72 -3.70
CA ARG A 81 1.40 5.79 -4.69
C ARG A 81 1.56 7.21 -5.25
N GLN A 82 0.45 7.91 -5.48
CA GLN A 82 0.50 9.31 -5.93
C GLN A 82 1.15 10.19 -4.85
N HIS A 83 0.69 10.09 -3.60
CA HIS A 83 1.30 10.81 -2.48
C HIS A 83 2.79 10.50 -2.32
N ARG A 84 3.18 9.23 -2.47
CA ARG A 84 4.60 8.82 -2.46
C ARG A 84 5.37 9.51 -3.58
N ASN A 85 4.86 9.51 -4.81
CA ASN A 85 5.58 10.14 -5.92
C ASN A 85 5.79 11.65 -5.66
N ASP A 86 4.79 12.33 -5.10
CA ASP A 86 4.91 13.73 -4.73
C ASP A 86 5.93 13.93 -3.61
N ALA A 87 5.92 13.08 -2.58
CA ALA A 87 6.88 13.13 -1.48
C ALA A 87 8.32 12.82 -1.90
N ASP A 88 8.53 11.84 -2.78
CA ASP A 88 9.84 11.34 -3.20
C ASP A 88 10.48 12.23 -4.29
N TYR A 89 9.67 12.77 -5.22
CA TYR A 89 10.20 13.38 -6.44
C TYR A 89 9.76 14.82 -6.68
N ASN A 90 8.69 15.29 -6.01
CA ASN A 90 8.19 16.65 -6.20
C ASN A 90 8.63 17.58 -5.05
N MET A 91 9.72 18.32 -5.29
CA MET A 91 10.28 19.26 -4.31
C MET A 91 9.48 20.57 -4.17
N VAL A 92 8.51 20.81 -5.06
CA VAL A 92 7.65 22.02 -5.02
C VAL A 92 6.45 21.80 -4.09
N VAL A 93 6.01 20.55 -3.94
CA VAL A 93 4.89 20.20 -3.04
C VAL A 93 5.38 20.26 -1.59
N VAL A 94 4.74 21.10 -0.77
CA VAL A 94 4.99 21.13 0.68
C VAL A 94 4.29 19.95 1.34
N ILE A 95 5.05 19.14 2.08
CA ILE A 95 4.49 18.03 2.86
C ILE A 95 4.29 18.45 4.31
N ASP A 96 3.03 18.69 4.69
CA ASP A 96 2.64 19.05 6.05
C ASP A 96 2.29 17.82 6.91
N SER A 97 2.20 18.02 8.23
CA SER A 97 1.88 16.96 9.19
C SER A 97 0.47 16.41 9.01
N LYS A 98 -0.50 17.24 8.62
CA LYS A 98 -1.90 16.82 8.42
C LYS A 98 -2.02 15.83 7.27
N THR A 99 -1.39 16.13 6.14
CA THR A 99 -1.34 15.28 4.94
C THR A 99 -0.61 13.98 5.28
N THR A 100 0.51 14.09 5.98
CA THR A 100 1.32 12.93 6.37
C THR A 100 0.57 11.99 7.32
N ASP A 101 -0.08 12.53 8.35
CA ASP A 101 -0.92 11.75 9.27
C ASP A 101 -2.09 11.10 8.53
N PHE A 102 -2.79 11.84 7.65
CA PHE A 102 -3.87 11.30 6.83
C PHE A 102 -3.42 10.12 5.97
N VAL A 103 -2.29 10.25 5.28
CA VAL A 103 -1.70 9.19 4.44
C VAL A 103 -1.37 7.96 5.28
N TYR A 104 -0.74 8.15 6.45
CA TYR A 104 -0.44 7.07 7.39
C TYR A 104 -1.71 6.35 7.85
N GLN A 105 -2.71 7.09 8.33
CA GLN A 105 -3.96 6.50 8.84
C GLN A 105 -4.68 5.72 7.74
N LYS A 106 -4.65 6.23 6.51
CA LYS A 106 -5.24 5.58 5.34
C LYS A 106 -4.55 4.25 5.03
N ALA A 107 -3.21 4.21 5.07
CA ALA A 107 -2.45 2.97 4.87
C ALA A 107 -2.69 1.96 6.01
N ALA A 108 -2.63 2.40 7.26
CA ALA A 108 -2.84 1.55 8.43
C ALA A 108 -4.26 0.95 8.45
N LYS A 109 -5.28 1.76 8.17
CA LYS A 109 -6.66 1.30 8.04
C LYS A 109 -6.83 0.29 6.91
N ALA A 110 -6.28 0.58 5.74
CA ALA A 110 -6.35 -0.34 4.59
C ALA A 110 -5.66 -1.68 4.87
N LEU A 111 -4.55 -1.68 5.61
CA LEU A 111 -3.91 -2.91 6.03
C LEU A 111 -4.80 -3.70 6.99
N GLY A 112 -5.41 -3.05 7.99
CA GLY A 112 -6.36 -3.71 8.88
C GLY A 112 -7.58 -4.29 8.17
N GLU A 113 -8.13 -3.55 7.19
CA GLU A 113 -9.20 -4.04 6.31
C GLU A 113 -8.74 -5.24 5.48
N PHE A 114 -7.53 -5.21 4.93
CA PHE A 114 -6.96 -6.31 4.15
C PHE A 114 -6.73 -7.56 5.01
N ASP A 115 -6.17 -7.39 6.21
CA ASP A 115 -5.92 -8.47 7.18
C ASP A 115 -7.24 -9.10 7.70
N SER A 116 -8.36 -8.39 7.60
CA SER A 116 -9.69 -8.91 7.95
C SER A 116 -10.34 -9.79 6.88
N ILE A 117 -9.77 -9.88 5.68
CA ILE A 117 -10.26 -10.76 4.62
C ILE A 117 -10.06 -12.21 5.06
N THR A 118 -11.13 -13.02 4.95
CA THR A 118 -11.07 -14.42 5.40
C THR A 118 -10.10 -15.24 4.55
N LEU A 119 -9.62 -16.37 5.07
CA LEU A 119 -8.74 -17.25 4.31
C LEU A 119 -9.38 -17.76 3.01
N VAL A 120 -10.68 -18.06 3.05
CA VAL A 120 -11.46 -18.50 1.89
C VAL A 120 -11.54 -17.38 0.86
N ASP A 121 -11.98 -16.18 1.27
CA ASP A 121 -12.07 -15.03 0.36
C ASP A 121 -10.71 -14.65 -0.23
N MET A 122 -9.63 -14.75 0.56
CA MET A 122 -8.27 -14.46 0.08
C MET A 122 -7.79 -15.48 -0.96
N GLN A 123 -8.17 -16.75 -0.81
CA GLN A 123 -7.89 -17.78 -1.81
C GLN A 123 -8.64 -17.48 -3.11
N ASP A 124 -9.93 -17.15 -3.02
CA ASP A 124 -10.76 -16.77 -4.18
C ASP A 124 -10.20 -15.53 -4.90
N ILE A 125 -9.72 -14.53 -4.14
CA ILE A 125 -9.04 -13.36 -4.69
C ILE A 125 -7.77 -13.79 -5.46
N ALA A 126 -6.93 -14.63 -4.88
CA ALA A 126 -5.68 -15.06 -5.51
C ALA A 126 -5.94 -15.86 -6.79
N GLU A 127 -6.95 -16.74 -6.81
CA GLU A 127 -7.39 -17.48 -7.99
C GLU A 127 -7.95 -16.56 -9.08
N ALA A 128 -8.79 -15.60 -8.70
CA ALA A 128 -9.30 -14.59 -9.61
C ALA A 128 -8.18 -13.75 -10.23
N ILE A 129 -7.12 -13.44 -9.48
CA ILE A 129 -5.95 -12.71 -10.01
C ILE A 129 -5.14 -13.58 -10.97
N ARG A 130 -4.88 -14.85 -10.64
CA ARG A 130 -4.13 -15.77 -11.52
C ARG A 130 -4.81 -16.04 -12.85
N SER A 131 -6.13 -15.90 -12.91
CA SER A 131 -6.91 -16.05 -14.15
C SER A 131 -7.01 -14.76 -14.97
N MET A 132 -6.44 -13.64 -14.49
CA MET A 132 -6.38 -12.42 -15.27
C MET A 132 -5.31 -12.54 -16.37
N PRO A 133 -5.59 -11.99 -17.57
CA PRO A 133 -4.60 -11.91 -18.65
C PRO A 133 -3.45 -10.95 -18.34
#